data_AF-A0A7W1S5P7-F1
#
_entry.id   AF-A0A7W1S5P7-F1
#
_cell.length_a   1.000
_cell.length_b   1.000
_cell.length_c   1.000
_cell.angle_alpha   90.00
_cell.angle_beta   90.00
_cell.angle_gamma   90.00
#
_symmetry.space_group_name_H-M   'P 1'
#
loop_
_entity.id
_entity.type
_entity.pdbx_description
1 polymer ?
#
loop_
_entity_poly.entity_id
_entity_poly.type
_entity_poly.pdbx_seq_one_letter_code
_entity_poly.pdbx_strand_id
1 'polypeptide(L)'
;MNTESLINRIADIPNRIGRTVDGWTEAELRAQPAPGEWSAAEVLAHLRSADDILTPRIYMMLTRDNPTLLAYEERVWAVVLGYADADFNTSVQTYALKRAELVNVLQRLTPEQWQRTGVHEHKGSITVEKLVNDMLLHEAEHCRQIEALRPQPAPEPVSFVRALLLDDQPESREKYRTMLEGSGYNVVVADNNPAAMDILLSDANFQIVLADFNVLGQHDLNFLDSLRVIYPRLPVVVLGADEDLEWEAMARERGAEAFFYEPVNLKDVLETVLDLTGQKSY
;
A
#
# COMPACT_ATOMS: atom_id res chain seq x y z
N MET A 1 -26.70 10.68 25.48
CA MET A 1 -25.35 10.36 24.94
C MET A 1 -24.36 11.33 25.56
N ASN A 2 -23.05 11.06 25.65
CA ASN A 2 -22.10 12.08 26.13
C ASN A 2 -21.86 13.09 24.99
N THR A 3 -22.47 14.28 25.08
CA THR A 3 -22.37 15.35 24.06
C THR A 3 -20.95 15.84 23.86
N GLU A 4 -20.13 15.85 24.91
CA GLU A 4 -18.71 16.20 24.83
C GLU A 4 -17.94 15.22 23.94
N SER A 5 -18.18 13.91 24.12
CA SER A 5 -17.59 12.88 23.26
C SER A 5 -18.05 13.01 21.81
N LEU A 6 -19.33 13.36 21.58
CA LEU A 6 -19.89 13.60 20.25
C LEU A 6 -19.19 14.78 19.56
N ILE A 7 -19.05 15.91 20.26
CA ILE A 7 -18.39 17.13 19.76
C ILE A 7 -16.92 16.85 19.42
N ASN A 8 -16.18 16.17 20.30
CA ASN A 8 -14.77 15.88 20.05
C ASN A 8 -14.58 14.99 18.81
N ARG A 9 -15.44 13.99 18.63
CA ARG A 9 -15.36 13.09 17.47
C ARG A 9 -15.69 13.80 16.16
N ILE A 10 -16.69 14.68 16.17
CA ILE A 10 -17.04 15.43 14.95
C ILE A 10 -16.02 16.51 14.61
N ALA A 11 -15.38 17.11 15.61
CA ALA A 11 -14.28 18.05 15.42
C ALA A 11 -13.06 17.40 14.75
N ASP A 12 -12.80 16.11 14.99
CA ASP A 12 -11.64 15.40 14.44
C ASP A 12 -11.81 14.95 12.98
N ILE A 13 -13.02 14.91 12.42
CA ILE A 13 -13.28 14.37 11.07
C ILE A 13 -12.37 14.98 9.99
N PRO A 14 -12.23 16.32 9.87
CA PRO A 14 -11.34 16.90 8.85
C PRO A 14 -9.87 16.55 9.08
N ASN A 15 -9.42 16.49 10.33
CA ASN A 15 -8.04 16.14 10.69
C ASN A 15 -7.74 14.65 10.42
N ARG A 16 -8.73 13.77 10.61
CA ARG A 16 -8.62 12.36 10.27
C ARG A 16 -8.40 12.19 8.77
N ILE A 17 -9.18 12.87 7.93
CA ILE A 17 -9.00 12.86 6.47
C ILE A 17 -7.62 13.36 6.09
N GLY A 18 -7.21 14.52 6.62
CA GLY A 18 -5.90 15.10 6.34
C GLY A 18 -4.72 14.19 6.72
N ARG A 19 -4.80 13.48 7.85
CA ARG A 19 -3.78 12.50 8.25
C ARG A 19 -3.76 11.26 7.35
N THR A 20 -4.93 10.79 6.91
CA THR A 20 -5.03 9.58 6.08
C THR A 20 -4.38 9.77 4.71
N VAL A 21 -4.57 10.96 4.12
CA VAL A 21 -4.09 11.29 2.77
C VAL A 21 -2.72 11.98 2.76
N ASP A 22 -2.07 12.11 3.91
CA ASP A 22 -0.75 12.72 4.01
C ASP A 22 0.26 11.95 3.13
N GLY A 23 0.98 12.69 2.28
CA GLY A 23 1.92 12.12 1.31
C GLY A 23 1.31 11.53 0.04
N TRP A 24 -0.02 11.52 -0.15
CA TRP A 24 -0.63 11.06 -1.40
C TRP A 24 -0.43 12.08 -2.51
N THR A 25 -0.23 11.59 -3.73
CA THR A 25 -0.15 12.39 -4.96
C THR A 25 -1.53 12.78 -5.47
N GLU A 26 -1.60 13.80 -6.32
CA GLU A 26 -2.86 14.23 -6.96
C GLU A 26 -3.53 13.09 -7.76
N ALA A 27 -2.72 12.22 -8.38
CA ALA A 27 -3.22 11.06 -9.11
C ALA A 27 -3.88 10.05 -8.16
N GLU A 28 -3.27 9.77 -7.01
CA GLU A 28 -3.83 8.86 -6.00
C GLU A 28 -5.11 9.42 -5.36
N LEU A 29 -5.14 10.73 -5.08
CA LEU A 29 -6.33 11.39 -4.54
C LEU A 29 -7.54 11.30 -5.48
N ARG A 30 -7.31 11.25 -6.79
CA ARG A 30 -8.34 11.18 -7.84
C ARG A 30 -8.53 9.78 -8.43
N ALA A 31 -7.75 8.79 -7.99
CA ALA A 31 -7.88 7.43 -8.48
C ALA A 31 -9.17 6.81 -7.94
N GLN A 32 -10.00 6.30 -8.85
CA GLN A 32 -11.14 5.46 -8.49
C GLN A 32 -10.66 4.01 -8.32
N PRO A 33 -11.03 3.32 -7.24
CA PRO A 33 -10.60 1.94 -7.00
C PRO A 33 -11.23 0.93 -7.97
N ALA A 34 -12.44 1.21 -8.46
CA ALA A 34 -13.15 0.44 -9.47
C ALA A 34 -14.12 1.34 -10.25
N PRO A 35 -14.57 0.93 -11.45
CA PRO A 35 -15.54 1.70 -12.23
C PRO A 35 -16.81 2.02 -11.43
N GLY A 36 -17.10 3.31 -11.22
CA GLY A 36 -18.27 3.79 -10.50
C GLY A 36 -18.10 3.90 -8.98
N GLU A 37 -16.95 3.51 -8.43
CA GLU A 37 -16.59 3.80 -7.04
C GLU A 37 -15.93 5.17 -6.92
N TRP A 38 -16.06 5.80 -5.75
CA TRP A 38 -15.55 7.15 -5.52
C TRP A 38 -14.08 7.15 -5.11
N SER A 39 -13.32 8.05 -5.74
CA SER A 39 -11.99 8.47 -5.30
C SER A 39 -12.03 9.25 -3.98
N ALA A 40 -10.88 9.48 -3.36
CA ALA A 40 -10.80 10.28 -2.13
C ALA A 40 -11.31 11.71 -2.36
N ALA A 41 -10.98 12.31 -3.51
CA ALA A 41 -11.45 13.63 -3.91
C ALA A 41 -12.98 13.70 -4.02
N GLU A 42 -13.61 12.69 -4.63
CA GLU A 42 -15.08 12.62 -4.75
C GLU A 42 -15.75 12.39 -3.39
N VAL A 43 -15.16 11.57 -2.52
CA VAL A 43 -15.65 11.40 -1.14
C VAL A 43 -15.58 12.71 -0.37
N LEU A 44 -14.48 13.46 -0.45
CA LEU A 44 -14.35 14.77 0.20
C LEU A 44 -15.37 15.78 -0.36
N ALA A 45 -15.58 15.80 -1.67
CA ALA A 45 -16.58 16.65 -2.32
C ALA A 45 -18.01 16.35 -1.81
N HIS A 46 -18.34 15.07 -1.65
CA HIS A 46 -19.58 14.62 -1.04
C HIS A 46 -19.73 15.11 0.40
N LEU A 47 -18.70 14.90 1.23
CA LEU A 47 -18.71 15.33 2.64
C LEU A 47 -18.92 16.85 2.79
N ARG A 48 -18.26 17.65 1.96
CA ARG A 48 -18.44 19.10 1.96
C ARG A 48 -19.85 19.52 1.54
N SER A 49 -20.42 18.83 0.56
CA SER A 49 -21.80 19.08 0.14
C SER A 49 -22.79 18.72 1.23
N ALA A 50 -22.56 17.61 1.95
CA ALA A 50 -23.38 17.25 3.10
C ALA A 50 -23.26 18.31 4.22
N ASP A 51 -22.05 18.77 4.55
CA ASP A 51 -21.81 19.79 5.57
C ASP A 51 -22.51 21.12 5.25
N ASP A 52 -22.47 21.55 3.98
CA ASP A 52 -23.16 22.75 3.48
C ASP A 52 -24.66 22.76 3.75
N ILE A 53 -25.25 21.60 4.05
CA ILE A 53 -26.69 21.47 4.18
C ILE A 53 -27.10 21.00 5.58
N LEU A 54 -26.36 20.08 6.18
CA LEU A 54 -26.60 19.63 7.55
C LEU A 54 -26.31 20.74 8.56
N THR A 55 -25.23 21.51 8.38
CA THR A 55 -24.86 22.58 9.31
C THR A 55 -25.89 23.71 9.34
N PRO A 56 -26.37 24.26 8.20
CA PRO A 56 -27.46 25.23 8.22
C PRO A 56 -28.77 24.71 8.81
N ARG A 57 -29.11 23.42 8.64
CA ARG A 57 -30.29 22.82 9.29
C ARG A 57 -30.20 22.88 10.81
N ILE A 58 -29.01 22.60 11.38
CA ILE A 58 -28.77 22.77 12.82
C ILE A 58 -29.04 24.21 13.23
N TYR A 59 -28.50 25.19 12.50
CA TYR A 59 -28.75 26.60 12.79
C TYR A 59 -30.23 26.98 12.68
N MET A 60 -30.96 26.44 11.70
CA MET A 60 -32.40 26.64 11.57
C MET A 60 -33.16 26.07 12.78
N MET A 61 -32.85 24.85 13.21
CA MET A 61 -33.50 24.23 14.38
C MET A 61 -33.21 25.01 15.67
N LEU A 62 -32.05 25.64 15.77
CA LEU A 62 -31.67 26.48 16.92
C LEU A 62 -32.31 27.87 16.90
N THR A 63 -32.65 28.41 15.72
CA THR A 63 -33.15 29.78 15.55
C THR A 63 -34.63 29.88 15.22
N ARG A 64 -35.28 28.77 14.87
CA ARG A 64 -36.70 28.70 14.54
C ARG A 64 -37.37 27.57 15.31
N ASP A 65 -38.64 27.74 15.62
CA ASP A 65 -39.43 26.70 16.27
C ASP A 65 -39.90 25.67 15.24
N ASN A 66 -39.43 24.44 15.42
CA ASN A 66 -39.79 23.25 14.63
C ASN A 66 -39.82 23.46 13.10
N PRO A 67 -38.74 23.96 12.48
CA PRO A 67 -38.73 24.28 11.05
C PRO A 67 -38.82 23.03 10.18
N THR A 68 -39.39 23.19 8.98
CA THR A 68 -39.32 22.17 7.92
C THR A 68 -37.89 22.08 7.38
N LEU A 69 -37.36 20.85 7.29
CA LEU A 69 -36.06 20.53 6.72
C LEU A 69 -36.27 19.86 5.36
N LEU A 70 -36.15 20.67 4.29
CA LEU A 70 -36.37 20.24 2.91
C LEU A 70 -35.37 19.18 2.48
N ALA A 71 -35.82 18.15 1.76
CA ALA A 71 -34.92 17.20 1.11
C ALA A 71 -34.13 17.89 -0.02
N TYR A 72 -32.97 17.32 -0.35
CA TYR A 72 -32.09 17.86 -1.39
C TYR A 72 -31.28 16.73 -2.02
N GLU A 73 -30.77 16.98 -3.22
CA GLU A 73 -29.86 16.07 -3.92
C GLU A 73 -28.41 16.52 -3.77
N GLU A 74 -27.68 15.86 -2.87
CA GLU A 74 -26.27 16.15 -2.55
C GLU A 74 -25.37 16.13 -3.79
N ARG A 75 -25.64 15.23 -4.74
CA ARG A 75 -24.87 15.11 -5.99
C ARG A 75 -24.98 16.35 -6.86
N VAL A 76 -26.20 16.90 -7.00
CA VAL A 76 -26.42 18.14 -7.76
C VAL A 76 -25.71 19.30 -7.08
N TRP A 77 -25.76 19.35 -5.74
CA TRP A 77 -25.08 20.37 -4.94
C TRP A 77 -23.56 20.35 -5.14
N ALA A 78 -22.95 19.15 -5.07
CA ALA A 78 -21.52 18.95 -5.27
C ALA A 78 -21.04 19.42 -6.66
N VAL A 79 -21.85 19.16 -7.69
CA VAL A 79 -21.58 19.59 -9.08
C VAL A 79 -21.67 21.10 -9.21
N VAL A 80 -22.71 21.74 -8.67
CA VAL A 80 -22.89 23.20 -8.74
C VAL A 80 -21.74 23.96 -8.08
N LEU A 81 -21.23 23.43 -6.97
CA LEU A 81 -20.10 24.05 -6.24
C LEU A 81 -18.72 23.63 -6.77
N GLY A 82 -18.66 22.72 -7.76
CA GLY A 82 -17.41 22.30 -8.39
C GLY A 82 -16.43 21.63 -7.42
N TYR A 83 -16.93 20.94 -6.40
CA TYR A 83 -16.05 20.42 -5.34
C TYR A 83 -15.12 19.32 -5.83
N ALA A 84 -15.51 18.56 -6.85
CA ALA A 84 -14.65 17.52 -7.44
C ALA A 84 -13.43 18.12 -8.15
N ASP A 85 -13.54 19.35 -8.68
CA ASP A 85 -12.46 20.02 -9.44
C ASP A 85 -11.57 20.90 -8.55
N ALA A 86 -11.97 21.13 -7.30
CA ALA A 86 -11.20 21.94 -6.36
C ALA A 86 -9.89 21.25 -5.95
N ASP A 87 -8.89 22.06 -5.56
CA ASP A 87 -7.67 21.56 -4.93
C ASP A 87 -8.00 20.82 -3.63
N PHE A 88 -7.50 19.60 -3.49
CA PHE A 88 -7.87 18.70 -2.41
C PHE A 88 -7.47 19.26 -1.04
N ASN A 89 -6.24 19.75 -0.91
CA ASN A 89 -5.72 20.26 0.37
C ASN A 89 -6.44 21.52 0.83
N THR A 90 -6.69 22.45 -0.10
CA THR A 90 -7.51 23.65 0.14
C THR A 90 -8.94 23.25 0.55
N SER A 91 -9.47 22.20 -0.06
CA SER A 91 -10.80 21.65 0.25
C SER A 91 -10.86 21.09 1.68
N VAL A 92 -9.87 20.32 2.12
CA VAL A 92 -9.74 19.83 3.51
C VAL A 92 -9.62 20.98 4.50
N GLN A 93 -8.78 21.98 4.22
CA GLN A 93 -8.61 23.15 5.09
C GLN A 93 -9.91 23.95 5.23
N THR A 94 -10.62 24.18 4.12
CA THR A 94 -11.90 24.87 4.13
C THR A 94 -12.93 24.10 4.95
N TYR A 95 -12.99 22.78 4.77
CA TYR A 95 -13.88 21.92 5.55
C TYR A 95 -13.55 21.98 7.05
N ALA A 96 -12.27 21.96 7.42
CA ALA A 96 -11.83 22.09 8.81
C ALA A 96 -12.26 23.42 9.46
N LEU A 97 -12.14 24.54 8.73
CA LEU A 97 -12.57 25.85 9.22
C LEU A 97 -14.09 25.90 9.46
N LYS A 98 -14.88 25.41 8.50
CA LYS A 98 -16.34 25.34 8.65
C LYS A 98 -16.77 24.43 9.79
N ARG A 99 -16.09 23.29 9.95
CA ARG A 99 -16.33 22.37 11.08
C ARG A 99 -16.07 23.06 12.41
N ALA A 100 -14.99 23.85 12.52
CA ALA A 100 -14.67 24.59 13.74
C ALA A 100 -15.76 25.59 14.12
N GLU A 101 -16.37 26.27 13.15
CA GLU A 101 -17.52 27.16 13.39
C GLU A 101 -18.71 26.40 14.00
N LEU A 102 -19.08 25.27 13.42
CA LEU A 102 -20.16 24.43 13.97
C LEU A 102 -19.81 23.93 15.37
N VAL A 103 -18.59 23.42 15.58
CA VAL A 103 -18.13 22.92 16.89
C VAL A 103 -18.26 24.01 17.97
N ASN A 104 -17.86 25.25 17.66
CA ASN A 104 -18.03 26.38 18.57
C ASN A 104 -19.49 26.65 18.94
N VAL A 105 -20.45 26.40 18.03
CA VAL A 105 -21.89 26.48 18.34
C VAL A 105 -22.30 25.33 19.25
N LEU A 106 -21.95 24.10 18.89
CA LEU A 106 -22.35 22.89 19.63
C LEU A 106 -21.86 22.90 21.09
N GLN A 107 -20.64 23.40 21.34
CA GLN A 107 -20.06 23.52 22.69
C GLN A 107 -20.85 24.44 23.63
N ARG A 108 -21.66 25.35 23.10
CA ARG A 108 -22.43 26.33 23.88
C ARG A 108 -23.89 25.95 24.09
N LEU A 109 -24.34 24.83 23.50
CA LEU A 109 -25.74 24.44 23.57
C LEU A 109 -26.11 23.91 24.96
N THR A 110 -27.25 24.35 25.49
CA THR A 110 -27.86 23.75 26.68
C THR A 110 -28.47 22.39 26.36
N PRO A 111 -28.72 21.52 27.36
CA PRO A 111 -29.41 20.25 27.15
C PRO A 111 -30.75 20.39 26.42
N GLU A 112 -31.52 21.44 26.69
CA GLU A 112 -32.81 21.71 26.03
C GLU A 112 -32.62 22.10 24.56
N GLN A 113 -31.57 22.87 24.24
CA GLN A 113 -31.25 23.24 22.86
C GLN A 113 -30.85 22.03 22.01
N TRP A 114 -30.16 21.05 22.60
CA TRP A 114 -29.88 19.76 21.96
C TRP A 114 -31.15 18.97 21.61
N GLN A 115 -32.24 19.17 22.37
CA GLN A 115 -33.53 18.53 22.14
C GLN A 115 -34.48 19.32 21.24
N ARG A 116 -34.08 20.51 20.73
CA ARG A 116 -34.89 21.24 19.75
C ARG A 116 -35.09 20.41 18.49
N THR A 117 -36.29 20.53 17.91
CA THR A 117 -36.73 19.70 16.79
C THR A 117 -36.83 20.47 15.48
N GLY A 118 -36.85 19.72 14.39
CA GLY A 118 -37.26 20.15 13.06
C GLY A 118 -37.93 18.97 12.35
N VAL A 119 -38.75 19.24 11.34
CA VAL A 119 -39.50 18.21 10.61
C VAL A 119 -38.83 17.97 9.26
N HIS A 120 -38.12 16.86 9.13
CA HIS A 120 -37.54 16.44 7.87
C HIS A 120 -38.60 15.86 6.95
N GLU A 121 -38.60 16.29 5.69
CA GLU A 121 -39.62 15.96 4.68
C GLU A 121 -39.95 14.45 4.59
N HIS A 122 -38.93 13.59 4.61
CA HIS A 122 -39.11 12.13 4.59
C HIS A 122 -38.97 11.43 5.95
N LYS A 123 -38.21 11.97 6.90
CA LYS A 123 -37.86 11.29 8.17
C LYS A 123 -38.75 11.71 9.35
N GLY A 124 -39.62 12.70 9.15
CA GLY A 124 -40.44 13.27 10.21
C GLY A 124 -39.62 14.10 11.21
N SER A 125 -40.12 14.21 12.44
CA SER A 125 -39.48 15.01 13.48
C SER A 125 -38.13 14.42 13.92
N ILE A 126 -37.09 15.26 13.93
CA ILE A 126 -35.75 14.91 14.42
C ILE A 126 -35.23 15.99 15.38
N THR A 127 -34.38 15.61 16.33
CA THR A 127 -33.72 16.54 17.26
C THR A 127 -32.35 16.99 16.74
N VAL A 128 -31.81 18.09 17.27
CA VAL A 128 -30.43 18.53 16.98
C VAL A 128 -29.43 17.43 17.36
N GLU A 129 -29.58 16.81 18.52
CA GLU A 129 -28.72 15.68 18.95
C GLU A 129 -28.73 14.55 17.93
N LYS A 130 -29.91 14.14 17.46
CA LYS A 130 -30.03 13.08 16.46
C LYS A 130 -29.35 13.48 15.15
N LEU A 131 -29.55 14.71 14.68
CA LEU A 131 -28.96 15.18 13.42
C LEU A 131 -27.42 15.20 13.48
N VAL A 132 -26.84 15.68 14.58
CA VAL A 132 -25.38 15.70 14.78
C VAL A 132 -24.82 14.29 14.90
N ASN A 133 -25.51 13.39 15.60
CA ASN A 133 -25.08 12.00 15.71
C ASN A 133 -25.13 11.29 14.35
N ASP A 134 -26.21 11.47 13.58
CA ASP A 134 -26.35 10.87 12.25
C ASP A 134 -25.29 11.42 11.29
N MET A 135 -24.97 12.73 11.38
CA MET A 135 -23.87 13.36 10.64
C MET A 135 -22.51 12.73 10.99
N LEU A 136 -22.20 12.55 12.28
CA LEU A 136 -20.94 11.92 12.70
C LEU A 136 -20.83 10.48 12.17
N LEU A 137 -21.89 9.68 12.26
CA LEU A 137 -21.87 8.29 11.80
C LEU A 137 -21.63 8.22 10.28
N HIS A 138 -22.30 9.08 9.52
CA HIS A 138 -22.12 9.21 8.08
C HIS A 138 -20.69 9.63 7.71
N GLU A 139 -20.17 10.67 8.33
CA GLU A 139 -18.80 11.16 8.08
C GLU A 139 -17.73 10.13 8.46
N ALA A 140 -17.94 9.39 9.55
CA ALA A 140 -17.03 8.34 9.98
C ALA A 140 -16.99 7.14 9.02
N GLU A 141 -18.11 6.82 8.34
CA GLU A 141 -18.15 5.82 7.27
C GLU A 141 -17.28 6.25 6.09
N HIS A 142 -17.43 7.49 5.64
CA HIS A 142 -16.63 8.01 4.54
C HIS A 142 -15.15 8.18 4.88
N CYS A 143 -14.81 8.48 6.14
CA CYS A 143 -13.41 8.41 6.58
C CYS A 143 -12.85 6.99 6.42
N ARG A 144 -13.61 5.96 6.79
CA ARG A 144 -13.20 4.55 6.60
C ARG A 144 -13.07 4.20 5.11
N GLN A 145 -13.94 4.75 4.28
CA GLN A 145 -13.83 4.60 2.83
C GLN A 145 -12.50 5.17 2.32
N ILE A 146 -12.15 6.41 2.67
CA ILE A 146 -10.86 7.03 2.26
C ILE A 146 -9.67 6.22 2.82
N GLU A 147 -9.74 5.75 4.06
CA GLU A 147 -8.70 4.89 4.65
C GLU A 147 -8.50 3.58 3.86
N ALA A 148 -9.58 3.00 3.35
CA ALA A 148 -9.53 1.79 2.52
C ALA A 148 -8.98 2.06 1.11
N LEU A 149 -9.05 3.30 0.62
CA LEU A 149 -8.43 3.73 -0.65
C LEU A 149 -6.92 3.92 -0.53
N ARG A 150 -6.35 3.79 0.68
CA ARG A 150 -4.92 4.00 0.90
C ARG A 150 -4.13 3.29 -0.17
N PRO A 151 -3.35 4.03 -0.98
CA PRO A 151 -2.43 3.41 -1.91
C PRO A 151 -1.62 2.43 -1.09
N GLN A 152 -1.78 1.14 -1.40
CA GLN A 152 -0.77 0.18 -1.03
C GLN A 152 0.52 0.79 -1.59
N PRO A 153 1.63 0.83 -0.81
CA PRO A 153 2.90 1.17 -1.43
C PRO A 153 2.95 0.31 -2.69
N ALA A 154 3.15 0.94 -3.85
CA ALA A 154 3.49 0.18 -5.03
C ALA A 154 4.53 -0.84 -4.56
N PRO A 155 4.41 -2.14 -4.90
CA PRO A 155 5.52 -3.04 -4.63
C PRO A 155 6.75 -2.29 -5.10
N GLU A 156 7.71 -2.05 -4.18
CA GLU A 156 8.89 -1.24 -4.52
C GLU A 156 9.33 -1.67 -5.90
N PRO A 157 9.56 -0.72 -6.85
CA PRO A 157 9.75 -1.04 -8.26
C PRO A 157 10.64 -2.25 -8.32
N VAL A 158 10.06 -3.40 -8.71
CA VAL A 158 10.65 -4.72 -8.44
C VAL A 158 12.10 -4.61 -8.83
N SER A 159 12.99 -4.56 -7.83
CA SER A 159 14.40 -4.45 -8.12
C SER A 159 14.68 -5.68 -8.94
N PHE A 160 15.08 -5.53 -10.20
CA PHE A 160 15.53 -6.64 -11.03
C PHE A 160 16.33 -7.58 -10.13
N VAL A 161 15.91 -8.85 -9.99
CA VAL A 161 16.64 -9.76 -9.11
C VAL A 161 18.07 -9.77 -9.60
N ARG A 162 18.98 -9.33 -8.75
CA ARG A 162 20.39 -9.26 -9.03
C ARG A 162 21.01 -10.59 -8.64
N ALA A 163 21.36 -11.34 -9.68
CA ALA A 163 21.91 -12.67 -9.58
C ALA A 163 23.42 -12.61 -9.84
N LEU A 164 24.19 -13.34 -9.04
CA LEU A 164 25.57 -13.67 -9.39
C LEU A 164 25.58 -15.02 -10.10
N LEU A 165 26.13 -15.09 -11.30
CA LEU A 165 26.38 -16.33 -12.04
C LEU A 165 27.87 -16.67 -11.96
N LEU A 166 28.21 -17.75 -11.28
CA LEU A 166 29.56 -18.29 -11.14
C LEU A 166 29.75 -19.46 -12.12
N ASP A 167 30.48 -19.23 -13.21
CA ASP A 167 30.68 -20.22 -14.29
C ASP A 167 31.97 -19.89 -15.08
N ASP A 168 32.89 -20.85 -15.16
CA ASP A 168 34.20 -20.72 -15.81
C ASP A 168 34.15 -21.05 -17.31
N GLN A 169 33.07 -21.68 -17.77
CA GLN A 169 32.86 -22.07 -19.15
C GLN A 169 32.11 -20.96 -19.90
N PRO A 170 32.74 -20.29 -20.90
CA PRO A 170 32.12 -19.15 -21.57
C PRO A 170 30.79 -19.48 -22.26
N GLU A 171 30.63 -20.69 -22.78
CA GLU A 171 29.44 -21.12 -23.53
C GLU A 171 28.22 -21.32 -22.60
N SER A 172 28.39 -22.04 -21.49
CA SER A 172 27.34 -22.22 -20.47
C SER A 172 27.01 -20.90 -19.79
N ARG A 173 28.03 -20.11 -19.45
CA ARG A 173 27.85 -18.79 -18.83
C ARG A 173 26.98 -17.87 -19.67
N GLU A 174 27.25 -17.77 -20.98
CA GLU A 174 26.46 -16.92 -21.88
C GLU A 174 25.03 -17.45 -22.07
N LYS A 175 24.87 -18.79 -22.13
CA LYS A 175 23.55 -19.45 -22.18
C LYS A 175 22.71 -19.10 -20.96
N TYR A 176 23.23 -19.29 -19.74
CA TYR A 176 22.50 -19.00 -18.50
C TYR A 176 22.25 -17.50 -18.33
N ARG A 177 23.25 -16.66 -18.64
CA ARG A 177 23.10 -15.20 -18.60
C ARG A 177 21.99 -14.69 -19.51
N THR A 178 22.00 -15.08 -20.78
CA THR A 178 21.00 -14.64 -21.77
C THR A 178 19.58 -15.01 -21.32
N MET A 179 19.41 -16.20 -20.78
CA MET A 179 18.11 -16.67 -20.28
C MET A 179 17.63 -15.84 -19.07
N LEU A 180 18.49 -15.69 -18.05
CA LEU A 180 18.18 -14.95 -16.84
C LEU A 180 17.90 -13.47 -17.17
N GLU A 181 18.74 -12.82 -17.95
CA GLU A 181 18.50 -11.43 -18.40
C GLU A 181 17.21 -11.32 -19.23
N GLY A 182 16.91 -12.30 -20.09
CA GLY A 182 15.66 -12.39 -20.84
C GLY A 182 14.41 -12.53 -19.97
N SER A 183 14.57 -12.99 -18.73
CA SER A 183 13.51 -13.10 -17.72
C SER A 183 13.50 -11.94 -16.72
N GLY A 184 14.27 -10.87 -16.98
CA GLY A 184 14.28 -9.65 -16.16
C GLY A 184 15.22 -9.70 -14.95
N TYR A 185 16.19 -10.60 -14.94
CA TYR A 185 17.24 -10.62 -13.91
C TYR A 185 18.40 -9.69 -14.30
N ASN A 186 19.01 -9.04 -13.30
CA ASN A 186 20.28 -8.34 -13.49
C ASN A 186 21.42 -9.32 -13.16
N VAL A 187 22.09 -9.85 -14.19
CA VAL A 187 23.10 -10.90 -13.99
C VAL A 187 24.49 -10.29 -13.98
N VAL A 188 25.22 -10.50 -12.89
CA VAL A 188 26.65 -10.26 -12.79
C VAL A 188 27.36 -11.60 -12.87
N VAL A 189 28.46 -11.67 -13.62
CA VAL A 189 29.18 -12.92 -13.85
C VAL A 189 30.52 -12.95 -13.13
N ALA A 190 30.90 -14.12 -12.65
CA ALA A 190 32.22 -14.45 -12.14
C ALA A 190 32.67 -15.78 -12.76
N ASP A 191 33.96 -15.91 -13.10
CA ASP A 191 34.52 -17.13 -13.70
C ASP A 191 35.31 -17.99 -12.71
N ASN A 192 35.42 -17.55 -11.45
CA ASN A 192 36.08 -18.29 -10.39
C ASN A 192 35.61 -17.81 -9.00
N ASN A 193 35.83 -18.66 -7.98
CA ASN A 193 35.42 -18.39 -6.60
C ASN A 193 36.00 -17.09 -6.00
N PRO A 194 37.31 -16.76 -6.15
CA PRO A 194 37.84 -15.47 -5.70
C PRO A 194 37.14 -14.26 -6.32
N ALA A 195 36.95 -14.25 -7.64
CA ALA A 195 36.28 -13.15 -8.34
C ALA A 195 34.83 -12.99 -7.88
N ALA A 196 34.12 -14.11 -7.68
CA ALA A 196 32.77 -14.10 -7.12
C ALA A 196 32.75 -13.46 -5.73
N MET A 197 33.74 -13.77 -4.88
CA MET A 197 33.83 -13.18 -3.54
C MET A 197 34.13 -11.69 -3.58
N ASP A 198 35.08 -11.26 -4.40
CA ASP A 198 35.41 -9.83 -4.57
C ASP A 198 34.19 -9.02 -5.03
N ILE A 199 33.41 -9.57 -5.96
CA ILE A 199 32.16 -8.95 -6.45
C ILE A 199 31.13 -8.85 -5.32
N LEU A 200 30.88 -9.94 -4.59
CA LEU A 200 29.93 -9.98 -3.48
C LEU A 200 30.34 -9.05 -2.34
N LEU A 201 31.63 -8.92 -2.03
CA LEU A 201 32.14 -8.00 -1.01
C LEU A 201 32.04 -6.53 -1.44
N SER A 202 32.15 -6.26 -2.74
CA SER A 202 32.06 -4.92 -3.30
C SER A 202 30.62 -4.41 -3.45
N ASP A 203 29.65 -5.33 -3.50
CA ASP A 203 28.24 -5.03 -3.70
C ASP A 203 27.33 -6.03 -2.97
N ALA A 204 26.65 -5.56 -1.93
CA ALA A 204 25.82 -6.40 -1.05
C ALA A 204 24.38 -6.63 -1.56
N ASN A 205 24.02 -6.15 -2.76
CA ASN A 205 22.65 -6.19 -3.27
C ASN A 205 22.31 -7.45 -4.09
N PHE A 206 23.04 -8.54 -3.91
CA PHE A 206 22.70 -9.81 -4.56
C PHE A 206 21.58 -10.52 -3.81
N GLN A 207 20.61 -11.04 -4.55
CA GLN A 207 19.51 -11.85 -3.99
C GLN A 207 19.72 -13.34 -4.18
N ILE A 208 20.56 -13.76 -5.13
CA ILE A 208 20.83 -15.17 -5.40
C ILE A 208 22.20 -15.38 -6.05
N VAL A 209 22.81 -16.54 -5.78
CA VAL A 209 23.98 -17.04 -6.50
C VAL A 209 23.56 -18.29 -7.27
N LEU A 210 23.84 -18.32 -8.58
CA LEU A 210 23.80 -19.53 -9.39
C LEU A 210 25.25 -19.94 -9.65
N ALA A 211 25.63 -21.14 -9.23
CA ALA A 211 27.00 -21.62 -9.32
C ALA A 211 27.08 -22.92 -10.12
N ASP A 212 27.95 -22.94 -11.13
CA ASP A 212 28.34 -24.17 -11.79
C ASP A 212 29.04 -25.12 -10.80
N PHE A 213 28.64 -26.39 -10.82
CA PHE A 213 29.16 -27.45 -9.95
C PHE A 213 30.69 -27.56 -9.99
N ASN A 214 31.30 -27.47 -11.17
CA ASN A 214 32.74 -27.68 -11.35
C ASN A 214 33.54 -26.53 -10.73
N VAL A 215 33.08 -25.30 -10.89
CA VAL A 215 33.73 -24.11 -10.33
C VAL A 215 33.50 -23.99 -8.84
N LEU A 216 32.30 -24.32 -8.38
CA LEU A 216 31.93 -24.25 -6.97
C LEU A 216 32.85 -25.13 -6.12
N GLY A 217 33.19 -26.32 -6.64
CA GLY A 217 34.20 -27.20 -6.07
C GLY A 217 33.68 -28.62 -5.88
N GLN A 218 34.20 -29.55 -6.69
CA GLN A 218 33.81 -30.97 -6.65
C GLN A 218 34.24 -31.70 -5.36
N HIS A 219 35.19 -31.15 -4.60
CA HIS A 219 35.76 -31.80 -3.41
C HIS A 219 35.90 -30.89 -2.18
N ASP A 220 35.77 -29.58 -2.36
CA ASP A 220 35.94 -28.61 -1.29
C ASP A 220 34.96 -27.45 -1.49
N LEU A 221 34.11 -27.25 -0.50
CA LEU A 221 33.01 -26.28 -0.50
C LEU A 221 33.40 -24.97 0.19
N ASN A 222 34.70 -24.65 0.23
CA ASN A 222 35.25 -23.40 0.80
C ASN A 222 34.53 -22.13 0.36
N PHE A 223 34.04 -22.08 -0.89
CA PHE A 223 33.24 -20.95 -1.35
C PHE A 223 31.95 -20.82 -0.55
N LEU A 224 31.20 -21.91 -0.38
CA LEU A 224 29.98 -21.91 0.45
C LEU A 224 30.31 -21.58 1.91
N ASP A 225 31.37 -22.17 2.46
CA ASP A 225 31.78 -21.90 3.85
C ASP A 225 32.09 -20.41 4.05
N SER A 226 32.86 -19.80 3.13
CA SER A 226 33.18 -18.36 3.16
C SER A 226 31.93 -17.50 2.94
N LEU A 227 31.08 -17.89 1.99
CA LEU A 227 29.84 -17.21 1.70
C LEU A 227 28.91 -17.20 2.91
N ARG A 228 28.78 -18.30 3.64
CA ARG A 228 27.88 -18.40 4.80
C ARG A 228 28.33 -17.58 5.99
N VAL A 229 29.64 -17.34 6.15
CA VAL A 229 30.17 -16.43 7.17
C VAL A 229 29.72 -14.99 6.93
N ILE A 230 29.68 -14.55 5.67
CA ILE A 230 29.40 -13.15 5.30
C ILE A 230 27.92 -12.93 4.96
N TYR A 231 27.31 -13.89 4.26
CA TYR A 231 25.95 -13.89 3.74
C TYR A 231 25.19 -15.15 4.20
N PRO A 232 24.74 -15.22 5.48
CA PRO A 232 24.12 -16.44 6.04
C PRO A 232 22.79 -16.86 5.40
N ARG A 233 22.14 -15.96 4.64
CA ARG A 233 20.81 -16.17 4.06
C ARG A 233 20.76 -16.04 2.53
N LEU A 234 21.88 -15.76 1.86
CA LEU A 234 21.90 -15.60 0.41
C LEU A 234 21.67 -16.98 -0.24
N PRO A 235 20.55 -17.23 -0.94
CA PRO A 235 20.29 -18.52 -1.57
C PRO A 235 21.35 -18.85 -2.61
N VAL A 236 21.73 -20.13 -2.68
CA VAL A 236 22.68 -20.65 -3.68
C VAL A 236 22.01 -21.80 -4.43
N VAL A 237 21.99 -21.69 -5.75
CA VAL A 237 21.52 -22.73 -6.66
C VAL A 237 22.73 -23.32 -7.38
N VAL A 238 22.86 -24.64 -7.35
CA VAL A 238 23.94 -25.37 -8.05
C VAL A 238 23.43 -25.83 -9.41
N LEU A 239 24.17 -25.51 -10.47
CA LEU A 239 23.89 -25.88 -11.85
C LEU A 239 24.86 -26.98 -12.30
N GLY A 240 24.35 -27.94 -13.08
CA GLY A 240 25.16 -29.04 -13.62
C GLY A 240 25.74 -29.98 -12.56
N ALA A 241 25.04 -30.16 -11.43
CA ALA A 241 25.45 -31.08 -10.38
C ALA A 241 25.57 -32.52 -10.91
N ASP A 242 26.49 -33.29 -10.32
CA ASP A 242 26.57 -34.74 -10.50
C ASP A 242 25.58 -35.45 -9.55
N GLU A 243 25.21 -36.70 -9.84
CA GLU A 243 24.34 -37.54 -9.00
C GLU A 243 25.07 -38.09 -7.74
N ASP A 244 26.00 -37.32 -7.18
CA ASP A 244 26.69 -37.62 -5.94
C ASP A 244 25.87 -37.13 -4.72
N LEU A 245 25.11 -38.06 -4.14
CA LEU A 245 24.26 -37.79 -2.98
C LEU A 245 25.04 -37.37 -1.73
N GLU A 246 26.28 -37.82 -1.55
CA GLU A 246 27.09 -37.44 -0.39
C GLU A 246 27.56 -35.99 -0.53
N TRP A 247 28.04 -35.63 -1.72
CA TRP A 247 28.42 -34.25 -2.02
C TRP A 247 27.24 -33.29 -1.93
N GLU A 248 26.07 -33.66 -2.48
CA GLU A 248 24.87 -32.83 -2.42
C GLU A 248 24.43 -32.58 -0.98
N ALA A 249 24.44 -33.62 -0.12
CA ALA A 249 24.14 -33.48 1.29
C ALA A 249 25.09 -32.49 1.98
N MET A 250 26.40 -32.59 1.71
CA MET A 250 27.41 -31.67 2.23
C MET A 250 27.20 -30.22 1.76
N ALA A 251 26.77 -30.03 0.51
CA ALA A 251 26.45 -28.71 -0.05
C ALA A 251 25.17 -28.12 0.56
N ARG A 252 24.14 -28.93 0.79
CA ARG A 252 22.91 -28.52 1.49
C ARG A 252 23.17 -28.08 2.92
N GLU A 253 24.00 -28.80 3.66
CA GLU A 253 24.42 -28.41 5.01
C GLU A 253 25.15 -27.05 5.05
N ARG A 254 25.81 -26.68 3.94
CA ARG A 254 26.46 -25.38 3.74
C ARG A 254 25.56 -24.35 3.06
N GLY A 255 24.27 -24.63 2.99
CA GLY A 255 23.22 -23.71 2.56
C GLY A 255 23.04 -23.60 1.04
N ALA A 256 23.55 -24.54 0.24
CA ALA A 256 23.01 -24.69 -1.12
C ALA A 256 21.57 -25.20 -1.06
N GLU A 257 20.67 -24.57 -1.81
CA GLU A 257 19.23 -24.70 -1.62
C GLU A 257 18.58 -25.56 -2.71
N ALA A 258 19.07 -25.45 -3.94
CA ALA A 258 18.60 -26.24 -5.09
C ALA A 258 19.75 -26.71 -5.97
N PHE A 259 19.51 -27.81 -6.69
CA PHE A 259 20.49 -28.52 -7.50
C PHE A 259 19.82 -28.93 -8.82
N PHE A 260 20.51 -28.70 -9.92
CA PHE A 260 20.07 -29.07 -11.27
C PHE A 260 21.14 -29.92 -11.94
N TYR A 261 20.74 -31.02 -12.56
CA TYR A 261 21.63 -31.99 -13.22
C TYR A 261 21.61 -31.79 -14.74
N GLU A 262 22.69 -32.18 -15.41
CA GLU A 262 22.73 -32.15 -16.89
C GLU A 262 21.86 -33.26 -17.51
N PRO A 263 21.04 -32.97 -18.54
CA PRO A 263 20.85 -31.67 -19.18
C PRO A 263 20.01 -30.71 -18.32
N VAL A 264 20.57 -29.54 -18.00
CA VAL A 264 19.88 -28.57 -17.12
C VAL A 264 18.61 -28.02 -17.80
N ASN A 265 17.46 -28.25 -17.17
CA ASN A 265 16.19 -27.65 -17.60
C ASN A 265 16.09 -26.20 -17.12
N LEU A 266 16.33 -25.29 -18.06
CA LEU A 266 16.30 -23.84 -17.88
C LEU A 266 14.98 -23.30 -17.31
N LYS A 267 13.83 -23.90 -17.62
CA LYS A 267 12.53 -23.48 -17.09
C LYS A 267 12.44 -23.74 -15.59
N ASP A 268 12.91 -24.90 -15.15
CA ASP A 268 12.87 -25.32 -13.76
C ASP A 268 13.83 -24.48 -12.91
N VAL A 269 14.98 -24.07 -13.49
CA VAL A 269 15.90 -23.10 -12.88
C VAL A 269 15.19 -21.77 -12.65
N LEU A 270 14.52 -21.22 -13.66
CA LEU A 270 13.80 -19.95 -13.54
C LEU A 270 12.68 -20.02 -12.51
N GLU A 271 11.89 -21.10 -12.49
CA GLU A 271 10.83 -21.30 -11.49
C GLU A 271 11.40 -21.35 -10.07
N THR A 272 12.50 -22.07 -9.87
CA THR A 272 13.17 -22.15 -8.56
C THR A 272 13.77 -20.81 -8.14
N VAL A 273 14.41 -20.09 -9.05
CA VAL A 273 14.95 -18.76 -8.77
C VAL A 273 13.83 -17.77 -8.40
N LEU A 274 12.67 -17.83 -9.07
CA LEU A 274 11.49 -17.01 -8.71
C LEU A 274 11.00 -17.32 -7.30
N ASP A 275 10.87 -18.61 -6.96
CA ASP A 275 10.44 -19.05 -5.63
C ASP A 275 11.40 -18.60 -4.52
N LEU A 276 12.72 -18.80 -4.73
CA LEU A 276 13.75 -18.44 -3.74
C LEU A 276 13.93 -16.93 -3.57
N THR A 277 13.62 -16.14 -4.60
CA THR A 277 13.75 -14.67 -4.56
C THR A 277 12.45 -13.98 -4.15
N GLY A 278 11.36 -14.74 -3.94
CA GLY A 278 10.05 -14.22 -3.52
C GLY A 278 9.32 -13.45 -4.62
N GLN A 279 9.77 -13.52 -5.87
CA GLN A 279 9.08 -12.95 -7.01
C GLN A 279 7.98 -13.92 -7.44
N LYS A 280 6.72 -13.64 -7.07
CA LYS A 280 5.59 -14.46 -7.49
C LYS A 280 5.47 -14.49 -9.02
N SER A 281 5.40 -15.68 -9.60
CA SER A 281 4.93 -15.90 -10.97
C SER A 281 3.54 -15.28 -11.13
N TYR A 282 3.41 -14.33 -12.05
CA TYR A 282 2.12 -13.76 -12.47
C TYR A 282 1.34 -14.73 -13.35
#